data_AF-A0A0Q0XFT9-F1
#
_entry.id   AF-A0A0Q0XFT9-F1
#
_cell.length_a   1.000
_cell.length_b   1.000
_cell.length_c   1.000
_cell.angle_alpha   90.00
_cell.angle_beta   90.00
_cell.angle_gamma   90.00
#
_symmetry.space_group_name_H-M   'P 1'
#
loop_
_entity.id
_entity.type
_entity.pdbx_description
1 polymer ?
#
loop_
_entity_poly.entity_id
_entity_poly.type
_entity_poly.pdbx_seq_one_letter_code
_entity_poly.pdbx_strand_id
1 'polypeptide(L)'
;MNNKNHNLINKTAIVIGTNTYETLMQIHHMLLNGLKIHNISDETGETDIYYFGTNNWRNINSKDFINKLKKYDLIIISGGETAFSLLNSSEFKFIKNMQCFMPLVSCGIINGGDLDSKYVILKGGGIGGPDIYFKIIDYFKKLYN
;
A
#
# COMPACT_ATOMS: atom_id res chain seq x y z
N MET A 1 30.26 2.81 -1.16
CA MET A 1 28.86 2.52 -0.80
C MET A 1 28.09 3.81 -0.96
N ASN A 2 27.21 3.90 -1.96
CA ASN A 2 26.55 5.16 -2.32
C ASN A 2 25.43 5.49 -1.33
N ASN A 3 25.62 6.59 -0.60
CA ASN A 3 24.55 7.31 0.10
C ASN A 3 23.49 7.74 -0.93
N LYS A 4 22.37 7.02 -0.98
CA LYS A 4 21.14 7.55 -1.55
C LYS A 4 20.28 7.99 -0.38
N ASN A 5 19.89 9.27 -0.40
CA ASN A 5 18.85 9.82 0.46
C ASN A 5 17.58 9.00 0.24
N HIS A 6 17.40 7.95 1.04
CA HIS A 6 16.13 7.28 1.13
C HIS A 6 15.21 8.17 1.96
N ASN A 7 14.05 8.52 1.41
CA ASN A 7 13.04 9.23 2.19
C ASN A 7 12.63 8.34 3.37
N LEU A 8 12.64 8.93 4.56
CA LEU A 8 12.09 8.34 5.78
C LEU A 8 10.64 7.93 5.55
N ILE A 9 10.25 6.76 6.04
CA ILE A 9 8.88 6.25 5.96
C ILE A 9 8.14 6.68 7.21
N ASN A 10 7.40 7.79 7.10
CA ASN A 10 6.59 8.34 8.18
C ASN A 10 5.11 8.03 7.99
N LYS A 11 4.61 8.04 6.75
CA LYS A 11 3.20 7.80 6.45
C LYS A 11 3.00 6.59 5.55
N THR A 12 2.14 5.67 5.97
CA THR A 12 1.79 4.44 5.24
C THR A 12 0.31 4.40 4.88
N ALA A 13 0.01 4.10 3.63
CA ALA A 13 -1.35 3.76 3.19
C ALA A 13 -1.44 2.26 2.89
N ILE A 14 -2.48 1.60 3.41
CA ILE A 14 -2.82 0.21 3.10
C ILE A 14 -4.09 0.21 2.26
N VAL A 15 -3.98 -0.14 0.98
CA VAL A 15 -5.09 -0.15 0.01
C VAL A 15 -5.51 -1.57 -0.29
N ILE A 16 -6.77 -1.90 0.00
CA ILE A 16 -7.30 -3.25 -0.10
C ILE A 16 -8.57 -3.27 -0.95
N GLY A 17 -8.52 -3.94 -2.10
CA GLY A 17 -9.67 -4.09 -3.00
C GLY A 17 -10.12 -5.54 -3.19
N THR A 18 -9.74 -6.43 -2.28
CA THR A 18 -10.05 -7.87 -2.35
C THR A 18 -10.73 -8.37 -1.09
N ASN A 19 -11.57 -9.40 -1.23
CA ASN A 19 -12.43 -9.95 -0.19
C ASN A 19 -12.10 -11.43 0.11
N THR A 20 -10.86 -11.89 -0.18
CA THR A 20 -10.49 -13.26 0.19
C THR A 20 -10.58 -13.45 1.70
N TYR A 21 -10.82 -14.68 2.13
CA TYR A 21 -10.89 -15.02 3.55
C TYR A 21 -9.64 -14.54 4.31
N GLU A 22 -8.46 -14.74 3.73
CA GLU A 22 -7.19 -14.32 4.32
C GLU A 22 -7.12 -12.81 4.45
N THR A 23 -7.55 -12.06 3.44
CA THR A 23 -7.56 -10.59 3.50
C THR A 23 -8.50 -10.08 4.59
N LEU A 24 -9.68 -10.69 4.73
CA LEU A 24 -10.63 -10.31 5.79
C LEU A 24 -10.06 -10.59 7.18
N MET A 25 -9.35 -11.72 7.36
CA MET A 25 -8.64 -12.04 8.61
C MET A 25 -7.52 -11.03 8.90
N GLN A 26 -6.79 -10.60 7.88
CA GLN A 26 -5.75 -9.58 8.01
C GLN A 26 -6.32 -8.20 8.37
N ILE A 27 -7.44 -7.81 7.75
CA ILE A 27 -8.17 -6.59 8.11
C ILE A 27 -8.63 -6.66 9.57
N HIS A 28 -9.29 -7.76 9.95
CA HIS A 28 -9.76 -7.96 11.31
C HIS A 28 -8.62 -7.85 12.33
N HIS A 29 -7.47 -8.47 12.03
CA HIS A 29 -6.29 -8.39 12.88
C HIS A 29 -5.75 -6.95 13.01
N MET A 30 -5.72 -6.18 11.91
CA MET A 30 -5.35 -4.75 11.97
C MET A 30 -6.29 -3.93 12.85
N LEU A 31 -7.61 -4.16 12.74
CA LEU A 31 -8.61 -3.47 13.53
C LEU A 31 -8.49 -3.80 15.03
N LEU A 32 -8.24 -5.07 15.38
CA LEU A 32 -8.01 -5.48 16.77
C LEU A 32 -6.78 -4.82 17.39
N ASN A 33 -5.79 -4.45 16.56
CA ASN A 33 -4.58 -3.74 16.99
C ASN A 33 -4.70 -2.21 16.89
N GLY A 34 -5.92 -1.68 16.78
CA GLY A 34 -6.21 -0.25 16.91
C GLY A 34 -6.10 0.56 15.61
N LEU A 35 -5.78 -0.07 14.48
CA LEU A 35 -5.89 0.60 13.18
C LEU A 35 -7.36 0.77 12.79
N LYS A 36 -7.64 1.76 11.95
CA LYS A 36 -9.00 2.07 11.49
C LYS A 36 -9.07 2.04 9.98
N ILE A 37 -10.26 1.72 9.46
CA ILE A 37 -10.59 1.91 8.04
C ILE A 37 -11.01 3.36 7.87
N HIS A 38 -10.38 4.05 6.92
CA HIS A 38 -10.60 5.44 6.58
C HIS A 38 -11.37 5.58 5.28
N ASN A 39 -12.20 6.62 5.22
CA ASN A 39 -12.75 7.14 3.98
C ASN A 39 -11.73 8.03 3.28
N ILE A 40 -11.90 8.22 1.97
CA ILE A 40 -11.03 9.09 1.16
C ILE A 40 -11.00 10.52 1.72
N SER A 41 -12.13 11.00 2.26
CA SER A 41 -12.32 12.34 2.82
C SER A 41 -11.69 12.57 4.19
N ASP A 42 -11.35 11.51 4.92
CA ASP A 42 -10.83 11.63 6.29
C ASP A 42 -9.46 12.34 6.29
N GLU A 43 -8.93 12.74 7.44
CA GLU A 43 -7.56 13.25 7.53
C GLU A 43 -6.51 12.13 7.35
N THR A 44 -5.25 12.46 7.04
CA THR A 44 -4.18 11.43 6.93
C THR A 44 -3.48 11.21 8.26
N GLY A 45 -3.52 9.98 8.77
CA GLY A 45 -2.74 9.54 9.92
C GLY A 45 -1.32 9.09 9.54
N GLU A 46 -0.68 8.39 10.49
CA GLU A 46 0.62 7.73 10.27
C GLU A 46 0.45 6.42 9.46
N THR A 47 -0.60 5.65 9.74
CA THR A 47 -0.93 4.43 9.00
C THR A 47 -2.43 4.35 8.81
N ASP A 48 -2.89 4.44 7.57
CA ASP A 48 -4.31 4.47 7.23
C ASP A 48 -4.69 3.28 6.34
N ILE A 49 -5.84 2.67 6.63
CA ILE A 49 -6.39 1.55 5.85
C ILE A 49 -7.52 2.06 4.97
N TYR A 50 -7.43 1.80 3.67
CA TYR A 50 -8.48 2.04 2.69
C TYR A 50 -9.00 0.71 2.17
N TYR A 51 -10.18 0.32 2.61
CA TYR A 51 -10.84 -0.91 2.19
C TYR A 51 -12.00 -0.60 1.25
N PHE A 52 -11.90 -1.05 0.01
CA PHE A 52 -12.89 -0.82 -1.04
C PHE A 52 -13.68 -2.08 -1.39
N GLY A 53 -13.16 -3.26 -1.05
CA GLY A 53 -13.65 -4.55 -1.53
C GLY A 53 -13.70 -4.65 -3.05
N THR A 54 -14.41 -5.65 -3.58
CA THR A 54 -14.40 -5.99 -5.02
C THR A 54 -15.26 -5.10 -5.92
N ASN A 55 -16.06 -4.19 -5.36
CA ASN A 55 -17.11 -3.48 -6.12
C ASN A 55 -16.88 -1.98 -6.26
N ASN A 56 -15.82 -1.42 -5.67
CA ASN A 56 -15.64 0.02 -5.55
C ASN A 56 -14.45 0.58 -6.36
N TRP A 57 -14.25 0.03 -7.57
CA TRP A 57 -13.17 0.41 -8.49
C TRP A 57 -13.15 1.90 -8.84
N ARG A 58 -14.31 2.54 -8.94
CA ARG A 58 -14.42 3.98 -9.23
C ARG A 58 -13.70 4.83 -8.19
N ASN A 59 -13.78 4.44 -6.92
CA ASN A 59 -13.16 5.18 -5.83
C ASN A 59 -11.64 4.98 -5.81
N ILE A 60 -11.16 3.75 -6.08
CA ILE A 60 -9.73 3.42 -6.21
C ILE A 60 -9.06 4.25 -7.31
N ASN A 61 -9.78 4.50 -8.41
CA ASN A 61 -9.25 5.19 -9.59
C ASN A 61 -9.48 6.71 -9.57
N SER A 62 -10.12 7.23 -8.52
CA SER A 62 -10.46 8.64 -8.44
C SER A 62 -9.21 9.51 -8.29
N LYS A 63 -9.20 10.68 -8.96
CA LYS A 63 -8.13 11.67 -8.80
C LYS A 63 -7.98 12.12 -7.34
N ASP A 64 -9.09 12.21 -6.61
CA ASP A 64 -9.08 12.56 -5.18
C ASP A 64 -8.33 11.53 -4.35
N PHE A 65 -8.55 10.24 -4.60
CA PHE A 65 -7.83 9.19 -3.92
C PHE A 65 -6.35 9.13 -4.32
N ILE A 66 -6.02 9.31 -5.60
CA ILE A 66 -4.63 9.40 -6.04
C ILE A 66 -3.93 10.59 -5.36
N ASN A 67 -4.57 11.77 -5.33
CA ASN A 67 -4.05 12.96 -4.65
C ASN A 67 -3.88 12.74 -3.15
N LYS A 68 -4.78 11.97 -2.53
CA LYS A 68 -4.66 11.55 -1.13
C LYS A 68 -3.43 10.66 -0.93
N LEU A 69 -3.19 9.70 -1.82
CA LEU A 69 -2.04 8.77 -1.76
C LEU A 69 -0.68 9.48 -1.90
N LYS A 70 -0.63 10.65 -2.57
CA LYS A 70 0.59 11.47 -2.67
C LYS A 70 1.13 11.93 -1.30
N LYS A 71 0.30 11.92 -0.26
CA LYS A 71 0.66 12.32 1.11
C LYS A 71 1.34 11.21 1.92
N TYR A 72 1.46 10.00 1.37
CA TYR A 72 2.10 8.87 2.02
C TYR A 72 3.48 8.61 1.41
N ASP A 73 4.37 8.03 2.19
CA ASP A 73 5.71 7.63 1.73
C ASP A 73 5.70 6.19 1.20
N LEU A 74 4.89 5.34 1.84
CA LEU A 74 4.71 3.93 1.53
C LEU A 74 3.24 3.63 1.19
N ILE A 75 3.03 2.91 0.09
CA ILE A 75 1.72 2.42 -0.36
C ILE A 75 1.75 0.90 -0.44
N ILE A 76 0.96 0.23 0.39
CA ILE A 76 0.78 -1.22 0.39
C ILE A 76 -0.52 -1.53 -0.33
N ILE A 77 -0.48 -2.31 -1.42
CA ILE A 77 -1.66 -2.64 -2.22
C ILE A 77 -1.92 -4.15 -2.18
N SER A 78 -3.13 -4.52 -1.78
CA SER A 78 -3.60 -5.91 -1.73
C SER A 78 -4.67 -6.18 -2.79
N GLY A 79 -4.35 -7.09 -3.71
CA GLY A 79 -5.17 -7.45 -4.88
C GLY A 79 -4.49 -7.08 -6.20
N GLY A 80 -4.46 -8.02 -7.16
CA GLY A 80 -3.77 -7.81 -8.44
C GLY A 80 -4.47 -6.76 -9.30
N GLU A 81 -5.79 -6.87 -9.41
CA GLU A 81 -6.64 -5.90 -10.11
C GLU A 81 -6.62 -4.55 -9.40
N THR A 82 -6.59 -4.52 -8.06
CA THR A 82 -6.44 -3.29 -7.26
C THR A 82 -5.13 -2.58 -7.58
N ALA A 83 -4.02 -3.32 -7.57
CA ALA A 83 -2.71 -2.80 -7.93
C ALA A 83 -2.69 -2.26 -9.37
N PHE A 84 -3.14 -3.05 -10.33
CA PHE A 84 -3.15 -2.65 -11.73
C PHE A 84 -3.99 -1.39 -11.95
N SER A 85 -5.21 -1.38 -11.43
CA SER A 85 -6.16 -0.28 -11.59
C SER A 85 -5.63 1.03 -11.01
N LEU A 86 -5.18 1.00 -9.74
CA LEU A 86 -4.66 2.18 -9.05
C LEU A 86 -3.40 2.73 -9.74
N LEU A 87 -2.43 1.86 -10.03
CA LEU A 87 -1.16 2.28 -10.63
C LEU A 87 -1.39 2.84 -12.04
N ASN A 88 -2.20 2.16 -12.85
CA ASN A 88 -2.53 2.62 -14.20
C ASN A 88 -3.28 3.97 -14.16
N SER A 89 -4.22 4.16 -13.24
CA SER A 89 -4.90 5.45 -13.03
C SER A 89 -3.96 6.55 -12.53
N SER A 90 -2.88 6.20 -11.82
CA SER A 90 -1.82 7.16 -11.47
C SER A 90 -0.82 7.43 -12.60
N GLU A 91 -1.00 6.85 -13.78
CA GLU A 91 -0.12 7.00 -14.96
C GLU A 91 1.34 6.57 -14.73
N PHE A 92 1.56 5.61 -13.82
CA PHE A 92 2.89 5.06 -13.57
C PHE A 92 3.53 4.51 -14.86
N LYS A 93 4.86 4.50 -14.94
CA LYS A 93 5.59 3.94 -16.09
C LYS A 93 6.16 2.57 -15.78
N PHE A 94 6.80 2.43 -14.63
CA PHE A 94 7.35 1.16 -14.17
C PHE A 94 7.57 1.18 -12.66
N ILE A 95 7.79 0.00 -12.09
CA ILE A 95 8.22 -0.17 -10.70
C ILE A 95 9.68 -0.61 -10.72
N LYS A 96 10.55 0.16 -10.08
CA LYS A 96 11.93 -0.26 -9.84
C LYS A 96 11.94 -1.24 -8.68
N ASN A 97 12.27 -2.49 -8.97
CA ASN A 97 12.29 -3.57 -7.99
C ASN A 97 13.27 -3.28 -6.84
N MET A 98 12.88 -3.71 -5.63
CA MET A 98 13.67 -3.63 -4.41
C MET A 98 13.70 -5.00 -3.72
N GLN A 99 14.64 -5.17 -2.78
CA GLN A 99 14.70 -6.39 -2.00
C GLN A 99 13.41 -6.56 -1.19
N CYS A 100 12.73 -7.68 -1.44
CA CYS A 100 11.51 -8.06 -0.76
C CYS A 100 11.84 -8.90 0.48
N PHE A 101 11.08 -8.72 1.56
CA PHE A 101 11.31 -9.44 2.81
C PHE A 101 10.76 -10.87 2.81
N MET A 102 9.84 -11.21 1.89
CA MET A 102 9.28 -12.55 1.78
C MET A 102 8.84 -12.90 0.35
N PRO A 103 8.70 -14.21 0.03
CA PRO A 103 8.18 -14.66 -1.26
C PRO A 103 6.78 -14.12 -1.55
N LEU A 104 6.47 -13.91 -2.84
CA LEU A 104 5.14 -13.52 -3.35
C LEU A 104 4.61 -12.16 -2.86
N VAL A 105 5.47 -11.36 -2.22
CA VAL A 105 5.23 -9.94 -1.92
C VAL A 105 6.29 -9.13 -2.63
N SER A 106 5.87 -8.33 -3.62
CA SER A 106 6.79 -7.52 -4.41
C SER A 106 6.96 -6.12 -3.79
N CYS A 107 8.17 -5.59 -3.82
CA CYS A 107 8.53 -4.30 -3.26
C CYS A 107 9.24 -3.45 -4.31
N GLY A 108 8.99 -2.15 -4.34
CA GLY A 108 9.68 -1.29 -5.28
C GLY A 108 9.42 0.19 -5.09
N ILE A 109 9.96 0.98 -6.02
CA ILE A 109 9.73 2.43 -6.12
C ILE A 109 8.96 2.68 -7.42
N ILE A 110 7.83 3.40 -7.31
CA ILE A 110 7.04 3.84 -8.46
C ILE A 110 7.85 4.88 -9.24
N ASN A 111 7.94 4.74 -10.56
CA ASN A 111 8.55 5.72 -11.45
C ASN A 111 7.53 6.20 -12.49
N GLY A 112 7.41 7.52 -12.59
CA GLY A 112 6.45 8.27 -13.40
C GLY A 112 5.06 8.38 -12.78
N GLY A 113 4.28 9.31 -13.32
CA GLY A 113 2.88 9.53 -12.92
C GLY A 113 2.73 10.32 -11.62
N ASP A 114 1.51 10.29 -11.08
CA ASP A 114 1.15 11.06 -9.88
C ASP A 114 1.77 10.53 -8.59
N LEU A 115 2.11 9.24 -8.56
CA LEU A 115 2.71 8.55 -7.42
C LEU A 115 4.22 8.33 -7.61
N ASP A 116 4.86 9.13 -8.45
CA ASP A 116 6.32 9.05 -8.68
C ASP A 116 7.11 9.11 -7.37
N SER A 117 8.19 8.32 -7.31
CA SER A 117 9.12 8.24 -6.20
C SER A 117 8.55 7.68 -4.88
N LYS A 118 7.30 7.18 -4.87
CA LYS A 118 6.71 6.50 -3.70
C LYS A 118 7.19 5.06 -3.58
N TYR A 119 7.37 4.59 -2.35
CA TYR A 119 7.55 3.17 -2.09
C TYR A 119 6.22 2.45 -2.28
N VAL A 120 6.27 1.30 -2.95
CA VAL A 120 5.09 0.47 -3.19
C VAL A 120 5.36 -0.98 -2.83
N ILE A 121 4.37 -1.60 -2.22
CA ILE A 121 4.36 -3.03 -1.92
C ILE A 121 3.12 -3.64 -2.53
N LEU A 122 3.32 -4.68 -3.33
CA LEU A 122 2.25 -5.39 -4.04
C LEU A 122 2.09 -6.78 -3.44
N LYS A 123 0.88 -7.07 -2.97
CA LYS A 123 0.52 -8.34 -2.33
C LYS A 123 -0.69 -8.95 -3.03
N GLY A 124 -0.65 -10.24 -3.33
CA GLY A 124 -1.86 -10.98 -3.71
C GLY A 124 -2.85 -11.04 -2.54
N GLY A 125 -4.16 -11.06 -2.81
CA GLY A 125 -5.17 -11.06 -1.74
C GLY A 125 -4.99 -12.19 -0.73
N GLY A 126 -4.82 -13.42 -1.20
CA GLY A 126 -4.63 -14.62 -0.36
C GLY A 126 -3.24 -14.80 0.24
N ILE A 127 -2.31 -13.86 0.05
CA ILE A 127 -0.92 -14.02 0.51
C ILE A 127 -0.74 -13.47 1.93
N GLY A 128 -0.07 -14.26 2.78
CA GLY A 128 0.37 -13.89 4.12
C GLY A 128 -0.58 -14.27 5.27
N GLY A 129 -0.05 -14.35 6.48
CA GLY A 129 -0.84 -14.56 7.71
C GLY A 129 -1.55 -13.29 8.19
N PRO A 130 -2.34 -13.35 9.28
CA PRO A 130 -3.12 -12.21 9.79
C PRO A 130 -2.27 -10.98 10.13
N ASP A 131 -1.00 -11.17 10.52
CA ASP A 131 -0.07 -10.13 10.94
C ASP A 131 0.80 -9.55 9.80
N ILE A 132 0.50 -9.92 8.54
CA ILE A 132 1.36 -9.61 7.39
C ILE A 132 1.62 -8.11 7.21
N TYR A 133 0.60 -7.26 7.39
CA TYR A 133 0.75 -5.82 7.21
C TYR A 133 1.68 -5.20 8.26
N PHE A 134 1.63 -5.68 9.51
CA PHE A 134 2.55 -5.26 10.56
C PHE A 134 3.98 -5.68 10.24
N LYS A 135 4.19 -6.93 9.82
CA LYS A 135 5.52 -7.42 9.38
C LYS A 135 6.09 -6.59 8.23
N ILE A 136 5.25 -6.23 7.27
CA ILE A 136 5.62 -5.36 6.14
C ILE A 136 6.10 -3.99 6.66
N ILE A 137 5.28 -3.34 7.48
CA ILE A 137 5.55 -1.99 8.00
C ILE A 137 6.84 -2.00 8.83
N ASP A 138 6.99 -2.97 9.74
CA ASP A 138 8.17 -3.09 10.59
C ASP A 138 9.44 -3.31 9.79
N TYR A 139 9.40 -4.15 8.75
CA TYR A 139 10.55 -4.37 7.88
C TYR A 139 10.97 -3.10 7.16
N PHE A 140 10.01 -2.34 6.60
CA PHE A 140 10.31 -1.11 5.88
C PHE A 140 10.77 0.01 6.80
N LYS A 141 10.15 0.16 7.97
CA LYS A 141 10.61 1.13 8.97
C LYS A 141 12.05 0.83 9.41
N LYS A 142 12.43 -0.42 9.63
CA LYS A 142 13.82 -0.78 10.01
C LYS A 142 14.87 -0.53 8.94
N LEU A 143 14.48 -0.51 7.66
CA LEU A 143 15.41 -0.30 6.55
C LEU A 143 15.61 1.17 6.19
N TYR A 144 14.59 2.00 6.44
CA TYR A 144 14.51 3.37 5.92
C TYR A 144 14.30 4.43 6.99
N ASN A 145 14.16 4.04 8.26
CA ASN A 145 14.21 4.91 9.44
C ASN A 145 15.35 4.50 10.36
#